data_AF-A0AAD3DMU5-F1
#
_entry.id   AF-A0AAD3DMU5-F1
#
_cell.length_a   1.000
_cell.length_b   1.000
_cell.length_c   1.000
_cell.angle_alpha   90.00
_cell.angle_beta   90.00
_cell.angle_gamma   90.00
#
_symmetry.space_group_name_H-M   'P 1'
#
loop_
_entity.id
_entity.type
_entity.pdbx_description
1 polymer ?
#
loop_
_entity_poly.entity_id
_entity_poly.type
_entity_poly.pdbx_seq_one_letter_code
_entity_poly.pdbx_strand_id
1 'polypeptide(L)'
;MSAPNLPDALAILATSYDRDGFPIQAIHCLQALVKQQLPPDFEAKARLHLGRLLLEHTYNFKEASSHLLRAQMLVRNLIGNYCLKYEVHNQLATCYQYMGEEAMELQAYTAVAELWKSARGSSEW
;
A
#
# COMPACT_ATOMS: atom_id res chain seq x y z
N MET A 1 26.24 15.53 0.83
CA MET A 1 25.03 14.72 0.60
C MET A 1 24.56 14.97 -0.81
N SER A 2 24.45 13.94 -1.64
CA SER A 2 23.88 14.05 -2.99
C SER A 2 22.41 14.46 -2.87
N ALA A 3 21.90 15.28 -3.80
CA ALA A 3 20.47 15.59 -3.84
C ALA A 3 19.67 14.28 -4.03
N PRO A 4 18.53 14.10 -3.34
CA PRO A 4 17.68 12.94 -3.56
C PRO A 4 17.23 12.90 -5.02
N ASN A 5 17.19 11.71 -5.60
CA ASN A 5 16.56 11.54 -6.92
C ASN A 5 15.06 11.86 -6.79
N LEU A 6 14.39 12.11 -7.91
CA LEU A 6 12.99 12.53 -7.91
C LEU A 6 12.06 11.56 -7.13
N PRO A 7 12.14 10.22 -7.30
CA PRO A 7 11.38 9.28 -6.48
C PRO A 7 11.57 9.46 -4.96
N ASP A 8 12.81 9.55 -4.50
CA ASP A 8 13.13 9.70 -3.08
C ASP A 8 12.57 11.01 -2.54
N ALA A 9 12.70 12.10 -3.30
CA ALA A 9 12.16 13.41 -2.92
C ALA A 9 10.62 13.39 -2.80
N LEU A 10 9.92 12.75 -3.74
CA LEU A 10 8.47 12.62 -3.70
C LEU A 10 8.00 11.77 -2.51
N ALA A 11 8.71 10.68 -2.21
CA ALA A 11 8.38 9.82 -1.06
C ALA A 11 8.57 10.55 0.28
N ILE A 12 9.65 11.33 0.41
CA ILE A 12 9.93 12.17 1.59
C ILE A 12 8.82 13.22 1.75
N LEU A 13 8.45 13.93 0.68
CA LEU A 13 7.38 14.92 0.72
C LEU A 13 6.04 14.30 1.08
N ALA A 14 5.68 13.17 0.46
CA ALA A 14 4.45 12.46 0.78
C ALA A 14 4.36 12.10 2.27
N THR A 15 5.44 11.55 2.82
CA THR A 15 5.52 11.18 4.24
C THR A 15 5.43 12.40 5.16
N SER A 16 6.08 13.51 4.79
CA SER A 16 6.00 14.76 5.57
C SER A 16 4.58 15.31 5.57
N TYR A 17 3.95 15.44 4.40
CA TYR A 17 2.59 15.97 4.30
C TYR A 17 1.57 15.10 5.05
N ASP A 18 1.68 13.76 4.96
CA ASP A 18 0.81 12.86 5.70
C ASP A 18 0.95 13.08 7.22
N ARG A 19 2.20 13.04 7.73
CA ARG A 19 2.50 13.29 9.15
C ARG A 19 1.99 14.64 9.63
N ASP A 20 2.09 15.66 8.79
CA ASP A 20 1.74 17.04 9.13
C ASP A 20 0.23 17.32 8.93
N GLY A 21 -0.58 16.31 8.59
CA GLY A 21 -2.04 16.43 8.48
C GLY A 21 -2.54 17.01 7.16
N PHE A 22 -1.73 16.89 6.10
CA PHE A 22 -2.01 17.38 4.74
C PHE A 22 -2.20 16.23 3.73
N PRO A 23 -3.27 15.42 3.88
CA PRO A 23 -3.42 14.18 3.12
C PRO A 23 -3.54 14.39 1.62
N ILE A 24 -4.15 15.50 1.16
CA ILE A 24 -4.31 15.79 -0.28
C ILE A 24 -2.95 16.03 -0.94
N GLN A 25 -2.06 16.79 -0.28
CA GLN A 25 -0.71 17.02 -0.77
C GLN A 25 0.11 15.72 -0.78
N ALA A 26 -0.05 14.88 0.24
CA ALA A 26 0.57 13.56 0.27
C ALA A 26 0.09 12.68 -0.89
N ILE A 27 -1.22 12.64 -1.15
CA ILE A 27 -1.83 11.92 -2.29
C ILE A 27 -1.23 12.40 -3.61
N HIS A 28 -1.11 13.72 -3.83
CA HIS A 28 -0.52 14.24 -5.08
C HIS A 28 0.94 13.82 -5.26
N CYS A 29 1.75 13.85 -4.19
CA CYS A 29 3.13 13.37 -4.24
C CYS A 29 3.18 11.88 -4.60
N LEU A 30 2.32 11.05 -3.99
CA LEU A 30 2.27 9.62 -4.25
C LEU A 30 1.75 9.30 -5.66
N GLN A 31 0.75 10.02 -6.15
CA GLN A 31 0.25 9.89 -7.53
C GLN A 31 1.34 10.22 -8.56
N ALA A 32 2.22 11.19 -8.28
CA ALA A 32 3.38 11.48 -9.11
C ALA A 32 4.47 10.38 -8.98
N LEU A 33 4.68 9.86 -7.77
CA LEU A 33 5.68 8.84 -7.48
C LEU A 33 5.37 7.52 -8.18
N VAL A 34 4.13 7.02 -8.11
CA VAL A 34 3.74 5.72 -8.70
C VAL A 34 3.72 5.71 -10.24
N LYS A 35 3.97 6.87 -10.87
CA LYS A 35 4.19 7.00 -12.33
C LYS A 35 5.68 6.89 -12.71
N GLN A 36 6.59 6.91 -11.73
CA GLN A 36 8.01 6.72 -11.96
C GLN A 36 8.34 5.23 -12.09
N GLN A 37 9.50 4.93 -12.66
CA GLN A 37 10.05 3.58 -12.63
C GLN A 37 10.66 3.30 -11.25
N LEU A 38 10.03 2.40 -10.50
CA LEU A 38 10.40 2.09 -9.12
C LEU A 38 10.74 0.60 -8.95
N PRO A 39 11.63 0.24 -8.02
CA PRO A 39 11.77 -1.13 -7.56
C PRO A 39 10.43 -1.69 -7.02
N PRO A 40 10.12 -2.99 -7.19
CA PRO A 40 8.82 -3.55 -6.86
C PRO A 40 8.38 -3.35 -5.39
N ASP A 41 9.31 -3.47 -4.45
CA ASP A 41 9.05 -3.26 -3.02
C ASP A 41 8.75 -1.79 -2.71
N PHE A 42 9.46 -0.86 -3.36
CA PHE A 42 9.23 0.57 -3.21
C PHE A 42 7.89 1.00 -3.83
N GLU A 43 7.58 0.51 -5.04
CA GLU A 43 6.29 0.77 -5.69
C GLU A 43 5.12 0.22 -4.85
N ALA A 44 5.28 -0.98 -4.27
CA ALA A 44 4.26 -1.58 -3.43
C ALA A 44 3.97 -0.72 -2.19
N LYS A 45 5.01 -0.24 -1.49
CA LYS A 45 4.86 0.65 -0.32
C LYS A 45 4.19 1.97 -0.69
N ALA A 46 4.60 2.59 -1.80
CA ALA A 46 4.00 3.84 -2.27
C ALA A 46 2.52 3.68 -2.64
N ARG A 47 2.17 2.57 -3.32
CA ARG A 47 0.78 2.28 -3.67
C ARG A 47 -0.09 1.92 -2.47
N LEU A 48 0.46 1.20 -1.50
CA LEU A 48 -0.22 0.92 -0.23
C LEU A 48 -0.55 2.23 0.50
N HIS A 49 0.44 3.12 0.63
CA HIS A 49 0.26 4.43 1.25
C HIS A 49 -0.80 5.26 0.54
N LEU A 50 -0.74 5.32 -0.80
CA LEU A 50 -1.71 6.03 -1.62
C LEU A 50 -3.12 5.45 -1.47
N GLY A 51 -3.25 4.13 -1.55
CA GLY A 51 -4.53 3.43 -1.37
C GLY A 51 -5.16 3.75 -0.02
N ARG A 52 -4.39 3.69 1.06
CA ARG A 52 -4.84 4.04 2.42
C ARG A 52 -5.36 5.48 2.49
N LEU A 53 -4.58 6.46 2.02
CA LEU A 53 -4.98 7.87 2.07
C LEU A 53 -6.24 8.15 1.22
N LEU A 54 -6.37 7.48 0.07
CA LEU A 54 -7.58 7.59 -0.75
C LEU A 54 -8.82 7.05 -0.01
N LEU A 55 -8.70 5.91 0.68
CA LEU A 55 -9.78 5.35 1.51
C LEU A 55 -10.16 6.30 2.64
N GLU A 56 -9.17 6.78 3.40
CA GLU A 56 -9.37 7.54 4.64
C GLU A 56 -9.88 8.97 4.39
N HIS A 57 -9.44 9.61 3.31
CA HIS A 57 -9.64 11.06 3.13
C HIS A 57 -10.46 11.47 1.92
N THR A 58 -10.71 10.56 0.97
CA THR A 58 -11.43 10.91 -0.27
C THR A 58 -12.64 10.02 -0.55
N TYR A 59 -12.73 8.86 0.12
CA TYR A 59 -13.74 7.84 -0.16
C TYR A 59 -13.73 7.36 -1.63
N ASN A 60 -12.62 7.57 -2.35
CA ASN A 60 -12.46 7.11 -3.72
C ASN A 60 -12.04 5.63 -3.73
N PHE A 61 -12.97 4.76 -3.31
CA PHE A 61 -12.75 3.33 -3.12
C PHE A 61 -12.26 2.64 -4.39
N LYS A 62 -12.73 3.08 -5.56
CA LYS A 62 -12.33 2.51 -6.85
C LYS A 62 -10.85 2.76 -7.15
N GLU A 63 -10.39 4.00 -7.00
CA GLU A 63 -8.98 4.34 -7.21
C GLU A 63 -8.10 3.66 -6.16
N ALA A 64 -8.52 3.69 -4.88
CA ALA A 64 -7.82 3.00 -3.81
C ALA A 64 -7.64 1.50 -4.09
N SER A 65 -8.73 0.81 -4.46
CA SER A 65 -8.71 -0.61 -4.83
C SER A 65 -7.71 -0.90 -5.96
N SER A 66 -7.68 -0.06 -7.00
CA SER A 66 -6.73 -0.22 -8.10
C SER A 66 -5.27 -0.15 -7.65
N HIS A 67 -4.94 0.80 -6.77
CA HIS A 67 -3.59 0.90 -6.21
C HIS A 67 -3.24 -0.29 -5.31
N LEU A 68 -4.17 -0.72 -4.46
CA LEU A 68 -3.98 -1.84 -3.55
C LEU A 68 -3.85 -3.19 -4.28
N LEU A 69 -4.64 -3.44 -5.33
CA LEU A 69 -4.50 -4.63 -6.19
C LEU A 69 -3.13 -4.66 -6.87
N ARG A 70 -2.67 -3.52 -7.37
CA ARG A 70 -1.33 -3.42 -7.97
C ARG A 70 -0.24 -3.65 -6.93
N ALA A 71 -0.38 -3.13 -5.71
CA ALA A 71 0.53 -3.44 -4.59
C ALA A 71 0.53 -4.94 -4.27
N GLN A 72 -0.64 -5.60 -4.25
CA GLN A 72 -0.76 -7.05 -4.03
C GLN A 72 0.01 -7.86 -5.06
N MET A 73 -0.11 -7.49 -6.34
CA MET A 73 0.64 -8.14 -7.42
C MET A 73 2.16 -8.02 -7.24
N LEU A 74 2.63 -6.85 -6.80
CA LEU A 74 4.06 -6.59 -6.59
C LEU A 74 4.61 -7.40 -5.41
N VAL A 75 3.91 -7.41 -4.28
CA VAL A 75 4.37 -8.10 -3.06
C VAL A 75 4.32 -9.61 -3.17
N ARG A 76 3.46 -10.17 -4.04
CA ARG A 76 3.33 -11.62 -4.26
C ARG A 76 4.66 -12.30 -4.60
N ASN A 77 5.52 -11.62 -5.36
CA ASN A 77 6.79 -12.17 -5.82
C ASN A 77 7.98 -11.84 -4.90
N LEU A 78 7.77 -11.05 -3.85
CA LEU A 78 8.82 -10.73 -2.89
C LEU A 78 9.07 -11.92 -1.96
N ILE A 79 10.33 -12.27 -1.73
CA ILE A 79 10.72 -13.22 -0.68
C ILE A 79 10.66 -12.50 0.66
N GLY A 80 10.11 -13.14 1.70
CA GLY A 80 9.83 -12.49 2.99
C GLY A 80 8.78 -11.37 2.86
N ASN A 81 9.00 -10.23 3.51
CA ASN A 81 8.14 -9.05 3.51
C ASN A 81 6.71 -9.37 3.97
N TYR A 82 6.59 -10.23 4.98
CA TYR A 82 5.30 -10.68 5.51
C TYR A 82 4.47 -9.53 6.05
N CYS A 83 5.10 -8.55 6.71
CA CYS A 83 4.39 -7.37 7.22
C CYS A 83 3.78 -6.53 6.09
N LEU A 84 4.54 -6.31 5.00
CA LEU A 84 4.04 -5.55 3.85
C LEU A 84 2.93 -6.32 3.12
N LYS A 85 3.09 -7.63 2.95
CA LYS A 85 2.05 -8.50 2.36
C LYS A 85 0.78 -8.46 3.20
N TYR A 86 0.91 -8.63 4.52
CA TYR A 86 -0.20 -8.54 5.46
C TYR A 86 -0.95 -7.22 5.30
N GLU A 87 -0.23 -6.09 5.37
CA GLU A 87 -0.84 -4.77 5.34
C GLU A 87 -1.58 -4.52 4.01
N VAL A 88 -1.02 -4.95 2.88
CA VAL A 88 -1.71 -4.85 1.57
C VAL A 88 -3.02 -5.64 1.56
N HIS A 89 -3.02 -6.88 2.07
CA HIS A 89 -4.25 -7.67 2.11
C HIS A 89 -5.26 -7.13 3.13
N ASN A 90 -4.80 -6.61 4.27
CA ASN A 90 -5.65 -5.97 5.27
C ASN A 90 -6.37 -4.75 4.69
N GLN A 91 -5.64 -3.85 4.02
CA GLN A 91 -6.23 -2.67 3.37
C GLN A 91 -7.16 -3.04 2.20
N LEU A 92 -6.89 -4.13 1.47
CA LEU A 92 -7.84 -4.66 0.47
C LEU A 92 -9.14 -5.12 1.10
N ALA A 93 -9.08 -5.83 2.23
CA ALA A 93 -10.27 -6.26 2.95
C ALA A 93 -11.12 -5.05 3.38
N THR A 94 -10.48 -4.02 3.95
CA THR A 94 -11.15 -2.75 4.29
C THR A 94 -11.79 -2.08 3.06
N CYS A 95 -11.08 -2.06 1.92
CA CYS A 95 -11.63 -1.52 0.69
C CYS A 95 -12.87 -2.29 0.20
N TYR A 96 -12.82 -3.63 0.24
CA TYR A 96 -13.95 -4.47 -0.16
C TYR A 96 -15.14 -4.34 0.77
N GLN A 97 -14.90 -4.20 2.08
CA GLN A 97 -15.95 -3.92 3.05
C GLN A 97 -16.69 -2.62 2.71
N TYR A 98 -15.97 -1.54 2.41
CA TYR A 98 -16.57 -0.27 1.99
C TYR A 98 -17.34 -0.37 0.66
N MET A 99 -16.92 -1.26 -0.23
CA MET A 99 -17.57 -1.50 -1.52
C MET A 99 -18.75 -2.49 -1.43
N GLY A 100 -18.94 -3.19 -0.30
CA GLY A 100 -19.95 -4.24 -0.16
C GLY A 100 -19.58 -5.55 -0.86
N GLU A 101 -18.30 -5.79 -1.13
CA GLU A 101 -17.78 -6.96 -1.85
C GLU A 101 -17.42 -8.10 -0.88
N GLU A 102 -18.42 -8.67 -0.20
CA GLU A 102 -18.27 -9.62 0.92
C GLU A 102 -17.39 -10.84 0.58
N ALA A 103 -17.55 -11.42 -0.62
CA ALA A 103 -16.76 -12.56 -1.04
C ALA A 103 -15.26 -12.22 -1.17
N MET A 104 -14.95 -11.03 -1.66
CA MET A 104 -13.57 -10.55 -1.84
C MET A 104 -12.95 -10.15 -0.50
N GLU A 105 -13.74 -9.56 0.40
CA GLU A 105 -13.34 -9.28 1.78
C GLU A 105 -12.92 -10.57 2.50
N LEU A 106 -13.75 -11.62 2.47
CA LEU A 106 -13.45 -12.91 3.08
C LEU A 106 -12.18 -13.54 2.49
N GLN A 107 -12.01 -13.45 1.16
CA GLN A 107 -10.80 -13.94 0.50
C GLN A 107 -9.54 -13.20 0.98
N ALA A 108 -9.63 -11.88 1.15
CA ALA A 108 -8.52 -11.06 1.64
C ALA A 108 -8.12 -11.43 3.07
N TYR A 109 -9.09 -11.60 3.98
CA TYR A 109 -8.83 -12.06 5.35
C TYR A 109 -8.27 -13.49 5.41
N THR A 110 -8.71 -14.37 4.52
CA THR A 110 -8.16 -15.73 4.43
C THR A 110 -6.69 -15.69 4.01
N ALA A 111 -6.34 -14.86 3.03
CA ALA A 111 -4.95 -14.67 2.60
C ALA A 111 -4.06 -14.12 3.73
N VAL A 112 -4.58 -13.17 4.50
CA VAL A 112 -3.93 -12.67 5.73
C VAL A 112 -3.63 -13.83 6.69
N ALA A 113 -4.61 -14.67 7.00
CA ALA A 113 -4.44 -15.79 7.94
C ALA A 113 -3.38 -16.81 7.47
N GLU A 114 -3.29 -17.08 6.17
CA GLU A 114 -2.26 -17.95 5.62
C GLU A 114 -0.85 -17.32 5.62
N LEU A 115 -0.77 -16.00 5.42
CA LEU A 115 0.50 -15.26 5.57
C LEU A 115 1.02 -15.37 7.01
N TRP A 116 0.14 -15.23 8.01
CA TRP A 116 0.51 -15.39 9.42
C TRP A 116 1.10 -16.75 9.75
N LYS A 117 0.53 -17.83 9.19
CA LYS A 117 1.08 -19.17 9.37
C LYS A 117 2.46 -19.29 8.72
N SER A 118 2.60 -18.72 7.53
CA SER A 118 3.84 -18.76 6.73
C SER A 118 4.97 -17.91 7.31
N ALA A 119 4.64 -16.89 8.10
CA ALA A 119 5.61 -15.98 8.68
C ALA A 119 6.22 -16.52 10.01
N ARG A 120 5.62 -17.56 10.62
CA ARG A 120 6.13 -18.19 11.84
C ARG A 120 7.57 -18.67 11.63
N GLY A 121 8.49 -18.15 12.45
CA GLY A 121 9.91 -18.48 12.38
C GLY A 121 10.74 -17.59 11.46
N SER A 122 10.15 -16.56 10.84
CA SER A 122 10.91 -15.50 10.17
C SER A 122 11.38 -14.44 11.17
N SER A 123 12.45 -13.71 10.84
CA SER A 123 13.00 -12.61 11.65
C SER A 123 12.18 -11.32 11.60
N GLU A 124 11.06 -11.32 10.87
CA GLU A 124 10.06 -10.24 10.92
C GLU A 124 9.15 -10.36 12.16
N TRP A 125 9.48 -11.31 13.06
CA TRP A 125 8.85 -11.60 14.35
C TRP A 125 9.89 -11.68 15.45
#